data_AF-A0A7S3DYD3-F1
#
_entry.id   AF-A0A7S3DYD3-F1
#
_cell.length_a   1.000
_cell.length_b   1.000
_cell.length_c   1.000
_cell.angle_alpha   90.00
_cell.angle_beta   90.00
_cell.angle_gamma   90.00
#
_symmetry.space_group_name_H-M   'P 1'
#
loop_
_entity.id
_entity.type
_entity.pdbx_description
1 polymer ?
#
loop_
_entity_poly.entity_id
_entity_poly.type
_entity_poly.pdbx_seq_one_letter_code
_entity_poly.pdbx_strand_id
1 'polypeptide(L)'
;ASLIPGDAEAAGISDVHHAGVPLNAPEFTYKVNDTQKENDTPPIEAQPITMYTTELAMSLARSVAVSRTFIAYGLKAGQIRVLHADTAVRALFRGHGAPITDMRFT
;
A
#
# COMPACT_ATOMS: atom_id res chain seq x y z
N ALA A 1 -27.46 35.85 -38.35
CA ALA A 1 -27.32 35.39 -36.95
C ALA A 1 -27.06 33.89 -37.02
N SER A 2 -25.81 33.42 -36.92
CA SER A 2 -25.14 32.98 -35.67
C SER A 2 -25.73 31.62 -35.21
N LEU A 3 -25.03 30.52 -34.92
CA LEU A 3 -23.67 30.22 -34.48
C LEU A 3 -23.36 28.72 -34.74
N ILE A 4 -22.07 28.40 -34.60
CA ILE A 4 -21.30 27.13 -34.73
C ILE A 4 -21.79 25.96 -33.82
N PRO A 5 -21.46 24.69 -34.18
CA PRO A 5 -21.86 23.44 -33.49
C PRO A 5 -21.18 23.18 -32.14
N GLY A 6 -21.80 22.33 -31.30
CA GLY A 6 -21.20 21.85 -30.05
C GLY A 6 -21.94 20.68 -29.41
N ASP A 7 -21.24 19.56 -29.33
CA ASP A 7 -21.10 18.70 -28.15
C ASP A 7 -22.24 17.76 -27.73
N ALA A 8 -22.14 16.50 -28.18
CA ALA A 8 -22.52 15.33 -27.39
C ALA A 8 -21.72 14.08 -27.81
N GLU A 9 -20.38 14.16 -27.77
CA GLU A 9 -19.54 12.98 -27.72
C GLU A 9 -19.16 12.73 -26.26
N ALA A 10 -19.98 11.95 -25.56
CA ALA A 10 -19.58 11.37 -24.28
C ALA A 10 -18.54 10.28 -24.58
N ALA A 11 -17.28 10.70 -24.62
CA ALA A 11 -16.12 9.83 -24.74
C ALA A 11 -16.23 8.70 -23.70
N GLY A 12 -16.29 7.47 -24.20
CA GLY A 12 -16.19 6.28 -23.37
C GLY A 12 -14.88 6.33 -22.58
N ILE A 13 -14.98 6.39 -21.27
CA ILE A 13 -13.85 6.16 -20.38
C ILE A 13 -13.50 4.68 -20.55
N SER A 14 -12.50 4.39 -21.38
CA SER A 14 -11.92 3.06 -21.41
C SER A 14 -11.15 2.87 -20.11
N ASP A 15 -11.70 2.09 -19.18
CA ASP A 15 -10.95 1.58 -18.03
C ASP A 15 -9.80 0.71 -18.55
N VAL A 16 -8.63 1.32 -18.69
CA VAL A 16 -7.39 0.60 -19.00
C VAL A 16 -7.00 -0.14 -17.73
N HIS A 17 -7.51 -1.36 -17.59
CA HIS A 17 -7.01 -2.32 -16.61
C HIS A 17 -5.56 -2.66 -16.99
N HIS A 18 -4.59 -2.01 -16.35
CA HIS A 18 -3.21 -2.46 -16.40
C HIS A 18 -3.14 -3.83 -15.73
N ALA A 19 -3.07 -4.89 -16.54
CA ALA A 19 -2.82 -6.24 -16.06
C ALA A 19 -1.54 -6.22 -15.22
N GLY A 20 -1.69 -6.42 -13.91
CA GLY A 20 -0.54 -6.54 -13.01
C GLY A 20 0.34 -7.70 -13.46
N VAL A 21 1.65 -7.50 -13.43
CA VAL A 21 2.62 -8.59 -13.65
C VAL A 21 2.51 -9.53 -12.44
N PRO A 22 2.23 -10.83 -12.62
CA PRO A 22 2.19 -11.75 -11.50
C PRO A 22 3.59 -11.85 -10.88
N LEU A 23 3.71 -11.50 -9.60
CA LEU A 23 4.90 -11.83 -8.83
C LEU A 23 4.93 -13.36 -8.74
N ASN A 24 5.94 -13.98 -9.33
CA ASN A 24 6.18 -15.42 -9.21
C ASN A 24 6.75 -15.72 -7.81
N ALA A 25 5.95 -15.43 -6.78
CA ALA A 25 6.20 -15.83 -5.41
C ALA A 25 5.63 -17.24 -5.23
N PRO A 26 6.26 -18.11 -4.42
CA PRO A 26 5.64 -19.37 -4.05
C PRO A 26 4.29 -19.05 -3.40
N GLU A 27 3.21 -19.50 -4.05
CA GLU A 27 1.87 -19.45 -3.50
C GLU A 27 1.82 -20.43 -2.32
N PHE A 28 1.85 -19.89 -1.10
CA PHE A 28 1.62 -20.70 0.09
C PHE A 28 0.11 -20.84 0.28
N THR A 29 -0.46 -21.92 -0.27
CA THR A 29 -1.85 -22.31 0.01
C THR A 29 -1.91 -23.05 1.34
N TYR A 30 -2.35 -22.39 2.40
CA TYR A 30 -2.70 -23.05 3.65
C TYR A 30 -4.10 -23.66 3.51
N LYS A 31 -4.23 -24.97 3.75
CA LYS A 31 -5.54 -25.61 3.87
C LYS A 31 -6.17 -25.18 5.20
N VAL A 32 -6.96 -24.11 5.16
CA VAL A 32 -7.91 -23.83 6.23
C VAL A 32 -9.01 -24.88 6.06
N ASN A 33 -9.18 -25.75 7.05
CA ASN A 33 -10.10 -26.90 7.12
C ASN A 33 -9.45 -28.28 6.92
N ASP A 34 -8.38 -28.58 7.68
CA ASP A 34 -8.34 -29.92 8.28
C ASP A 34 -9.25 -29.87 9.51
N THR A 35 -10.46 -30.42 9.39
CA THR A 35 -11.22 -30.87 10.56
C THR A 35 -10.46 -32.04 11.19
N GLN A 36 -9.31 -31.77 11.83
CA GLN A 36 -8.83 -32.64 12.88
C GLN A 36 -9.93 -32.66 13.94
N LYS A 37 -10.39 -33.86 14.30
CA LYS A 37 -11.27 -34.06 15.45
C LYS A 37 -10.72 -33.24 16.62
N GLU A 38 -11.56 -32.31 17.06
CA GLU A 38 -11.39 -31.52 18.27
C GLU A 38 -10.97 -32.46 19.40
N ASN A 39 -9.75 -32.29 19.90
CA ASN A 39 -9.34 -32.93 21.15
C ASN A 39 -10.26 -32.37 22.23
N ASP A 40 -10.87 -33.25 23.05
CA ASP A 40 -11.71 -32.98 24.23
C ASP A 40 -10.96 -32.14 25.29
N THR A 41 -10.64 -30.90 24.94
CA THR A 41 -9.96 -29.95 25.81
C THR A 41 -11.08 -29.08 26.41
N PRO A 42 -11.22 -29.00 27.74
CA PRO A 42 -12.26 -28.17 28.33
C PRO A 42 -12.09 -26.72 27.86
N PRO A 43 -13.17 -26.02 27.49
CA PRO A 43 -13.08 -24.63 27.10
C PRO A 43 -12.43 -23.81 28.21
N ILE A 44 -11.30 -23.16 27.90
CA ILE A 44 -10.65 -22.23 28.83
C ILE A 44 -11.59 -21.04 29.03
N GLU A 45 -11.87 -20.67 30.28
CA GLU A 45 -12.62 -19.46 30.62
C GLU A 45 -11.84 -18.23 30.14
N ALA A 46 -12.24 -17.66 29.01
CA ALA A 46 -11.67 -16.43 28.49
C ALA A 46 -12.43 -15.22 29.04
N GLN A 47 -11.70 -14.23 29.54
CA GLN A 47 -12.28 -12.93 29.87
C GLN A 47 -12.62 -12.19 28.57
N PRO A 48 -13.81 -11.55 28.48
CA PRO A 48 -14.19 -10.80 27.29
C PRO A 48 -13.25 -9.62 27.09
N ILE A 49 -12.66 -9.53 25.89
CA ILE A 49 -11.78 -8.43 25.52
C ILE A 49 -12.64 -7.34 24.86
N THR A 50 -12.48 -6.10 25.31
CA THR A 50 -13.15 -4.96 24.69
C THR A 50 -12.63 -4.74 23.28
N MET A 51 -13.52 -4.81 22.28
CA MET A 51 -13.21 -4.48 20.91
C MET A 51 -13.31 -2.96 20.72
N TYR A 52 -12.18 -2.30 20.51
CA TYR A 52 -12.16 -0.90 20.11
C TYR A 52 -12.11 -0.84 18.59
N THR A 53 -13.21 -0.42 17.95
CA THR A 53 -13.21 -0.03 16.55
C THR A 53 -12.34 1.21 16.41
N THR A 54 -11.08 1.00 16.04
CA THR A 54 -10.19 2.09 15.64
C THR A 54 -10.36 2.26 14.14
N GLU A 55 -10.84 3.43 13.73
CA GLU A 55 -10.82 3.90 12.34
C GLU A 55 -9.35 4.09 11.93
N LEU A 56 -8.68 2.98 11.59
CA LEU A 56 -7.38 3.02 10.93
C LEU A 56 -7.64 3.40 9.49
N ALA A 57 -7.76 4.71 9.23
CA ALA A 57 -7.73 5.22 7.87
C ALA A 57 -6.39 4.82 7.25
N MET A 58 -6.38 3.72 6.50
CA MET A 58 -5.31 3.38 5.58
C MET A 58 -5.29 4.44 4.48
N SER A 59 -4.72 5.61 4.78
CA SER A 59 -4.09 6.39 3.73
C SER A 59 -2.86 5.58 3.34
N LEU A 60 -3.03 4.64 2.41
CA LEU A 60 -1.98 3.79 1.87
C LEU A 60 -1.08 4.66 0.97
N ALA A 61 -0.51 5.71 1.55
CA ALA A 61 0.54 6.49 0.92
C ALA A 61 1.73 5.52 0.79
N ARG A 62 2.17 5.27 -0.44
CA ARG A 62 3.46 4.66 -0.74
C ARG A 62 4.55 5.64 -0.32
N SER A 63 4.67 5.84 0.99
CA SER A 63 5.67 6.70 1.61
C SER A 63 7.05 6.05 1.62
N VAL A 64 7.17 4.82 1.11
CA VAL A 64 8.40 4.06 1.00
C VAL A 64 8.58 3.58 -0.44
N ALA A 65 9.71 3.95 -1.03
CA ALA A 65 10.19 3.40 -2.29
C ALA A 65 11.44 2.56 -2.03
N VAL A 66 11.54 1.40 -2.69
CA VAL A 66 12.67 0.48 -2.54
C VAL A 66 13.22 0.13 -3.91
N SER A 67 14.55 0.11 -4.01
CA SER A 67 15.31 -0.43 -5.14
C SER A 67 16.31 -1.46 -4.61
N ARG A 68 17.08 -2.09 -5.50
CA ARG A 68 18.12 -3.06 -5.10
C ARG A 68 19.17 -2.46 -4.16
N THR A 69 19.50 -1.18 -4.32
CA THR A 69 20.60 -0.52 -3.62
C THR A 69 20.14 0.51 -2.59
N PHE A 70 18.93 1.05 -2.73
CA PHE A 70 18.45 2.14 -1.89
C PHE A 70 17.04 1.91 -1.35
N ILE A 71 16.84 2.39 -0.13
CA ILE A 71 15.54 2.50 0.52
C ILE A 71 15.28 4.00 0.75
N ALA A 72 14.15 4.49 0.28
CA ALA A 72 13.72 5.87 0.44
C ALA A 72 12.40 5.92 1.20
N TYR A 73 12.29 6.82 2.19
CA TYR A 73 11.04 7.04 2.91
C TYR A 73 10.76 8.51 3.23
N GLY A 74 9.49 8.88 3.18
CA GLY A 74 8.99 10.20 3.55
C GLY A 74 8.98 10.41 5.06
N LEU A 75 9.34 11.62 5.49
CA LEU A 75 9.22 12.10 6.86
C LEU A 75 8.00 13.03 6.98
N LYS A 76 7.47 13.20 8.19
CA LYS A 76 6.28 14.02 8.48
C LYS A 76 6.36 15.45 7.94
N ALA A 77 7.57 16.01 7.84
CA ALA A 77 7.82 17.37 7.37
C ALA A 77 8.07 17.50 5.84
N GLY A 78 7.69 16.49 5.04
CA GLY A 78 7.90 16.50 3.58
C GLY A 78 9.34 16.21 3.14
N GLN A 79 10.23 15.93 4.08
CA GLN A 79 11.60 15.54 3.78
C GLN A 79 11.63 14.06 3.36
N ILE A 80 12.57 13.71 2.49
CA ILE A 80 12.76 12.32 2.07
C ILE A 80 14.12 11.86 2.57
N ARG A 81 14.13 10.77 3.33
CA ARG A 81 15.37 10.13 3.76
C ARG A 81 15.66 8.95 2.85
N VAL A 82 16.84 8.92 2.26
CA VAL A 82 17.33 7.82 1.43
C VAL A 82 18.51 7.19 2.15
N LEU A 83 18.54 5.87 2.22
CA LEU A 83 19.69 5.13 2.73
C LEU A 83 20.09 4.01 1.78
N HIS A 84 21.39 3.73 1.74
CA HIS A 84 21.92 2.58 1.03
C HIS A 84 21.60 1.30 1.79
N ALA A 85 21.12 0.26 1.11
CA ALA A 85 20.65 -0.99 1.72
C ALA A 85 21.77 -1.68 2.54
N ASP A 86 22.97 -1.79 1.97
CA ASP A 86 24.08 -2.50 2.61
C ASP A 86 24.85 -1.66 3.64
N THR A 87 25.17 -0.40 3.31
CA THR A 87 26.07 0.43 4.13
C THR A 87 25.34 1.32 5.13
N ALA A 88 24.01 1.41 5.04
CA ALA A 88 23.16 2.30 5.83
C ALA A 88 23.55 3.79 5.78
N VAL A 89 24.41 4.19 4.83
CA VAL A 89 24.76 5.60 4.58
C VAL A 89 23.51 6.36 4.16
N ARG A 90 23.34 7.57 4.69
CA ARG A 90 22.08 8.33 4.62
C ARG A 90 22.26 9.64 3.86
N ALA A 91 21.28 9.96 3.02
CA ALA A 91 21.09 11.27 2.42
C ALA A 91 19.70 11.81 2.80
N LEU A 92 19.59 13.14 2.87
CA LEU A 92 18.34 13.82 3.19
C LEU A 92 17.99 14.79 2.06
N PHE A 93 16.90 14.52 1.37
CA PHE A 93 16.36 15.38 0.33
C PHE A 93 15.30 16.30 0.93
N ARG A 94 15.46 17.59 0.67
CA ARG A 94 14.58 18.67 1.14
C ARG A 94 14.05 19.39 -0.09
N GLY A 95 12.81 19.85 -0.03
CA GLY A 95 12.18 20.56 -1.15
C GLY A 95 10.66 20.51 -1.13
N HIS A 96 10.08 19.46 -0.53
CA HIS A 96 8.64 19.39 -0.31
C HIS A 96 8.28 19.99 1.04
N GLY A 97 7.29 20.89 1.06
CA GLY A 97 6.73 21.49 2.27
C GLY A 97 5.55 20.72 2.87
N ALA A 98 4.97 19.79 2.10
CA ALA A 98 3.86 18.94 2.53
C ALA A 98 4.32 17.48 2.68
N PRO A 99 3.61 16.65 3.47
CA PRO A 99 3.90 15.23 3.60
C PRO A 99 3.91 14.52 2.25
N ILE A 100 4.83 13.56 2.09
CA ILE A 100 4.96 12.76 0.88
C ILE A 100 3.84 11.71 0.84
N THR A 101 3.08 11.70 -0.25
CA THR A 101 1.94 10.79 -0.45
C THR A 101 2.29 9.57 -1.32
N ASP A 102 3.19 9.72 -2.28
CA ASP A 102 3.67 8.62 -3.13
C ASP A 102 5.15 8.85 -3.51
N MET A 103 5.87 7.74 -3.71
CA MET A 103 7.28 7.74 -4.09
C MET A 103 7.60 6.44 -4.83
N ARG A 104 8.37 6.56 -5.91
CA ARG A 104 8.80 5.43 -6.73
C ARG A 104 10.18 5.70 -7.34
N PHE A 105 10.99 4.64 -7.46
CA PHE A 105 12.16 4.64 -8.33
C PHE A 105 11.74 4.33 -9.78
N THR A 106 12.28 5.10 -10.73
CA THR A 106 12.09 4.87 -12.17
C THR A 106 12.99 3.77 -12.67
#